data_AF-W3XGH4-F1
#
_entry.id   AF-W3XGH4-F1
#
_cell.length_a   1.000
_cell.length_b   1.000
_cell.length_c   1.000
_cell.angle_alpha   90.00
_cell.angle_beta   90.00
_cell.angle_gamma   90.00
#
_symmetry.space_group_name_H-M   'P 1'
#
loop_
_entity.id
_entity.type
_entity.pdbx_description
1 polymer ?
#
loop_
_entity_poly.entity_id
_entity_poly.type
_entity_poly.pdbx_seq_one_letter_code
_entity_poly.pdbx_strand_id
1 'polypeptide(L)'
;MTFHLPEMDSHKATLTCGLLGVLSTTVFFSMNTTINYLTIPTVFLGHPPLHSSEASASGFLVRSTEKPASAVSHLNRQWQEIYWRGHRVGPGSAIFSGIALGAASFFSSHGQAIKPGRWLLFAAAGAIAMSAYPYTVFAMVPTNDELHRRGDAITEGLAEKKDFDEGETAALLAKWVRLSKVRASLALIATAFGVAGLLW
;
A
#
# COMPACT_ATOMS: atom_id res chain seq x y z
N MET A 1 -0.97 17.05 43.71
CA MET A 1 -1.67 15.83 43.27
C MET A 1 -0.81 15.18 42.20
N THR A 2 0.21 14.43 42.61
CA THR A 2 1.11 13.70 41.72
C THR A 2 0.34 12.48 41.21
N PHE A 3 -0.02 12.49 39.93
CA PHE A 3 -0.57 11.33 39.24
C PHE A 3 0.52 10.25 39.22
N HIS A 4 0.45 9.29 40.15
CA HIS A 4 1.21 8.05 40.05
C HIS A 4 0.61 7.24 38.89
N LEU A 5 1.08 7.53 37.67
CA LEU A 5 0.95 6.56 36.60
C LEU A 5 1.69 5.29 37.06
N PRO A 6 1.07 4.10 37.00
CA PRO A 6 1.77 2.87 37.34
C PRO A 6 3.00 2.79 36.43
N GLU A 7 4.19 2.67 37.03
CA GLU A 7 5.43 2.43 36.30
C GLU A 7 5.25 1.14 35.50
N MET A 8 4.93 1.29 34.21
CA MET A 8 4.83 0.17 33.31
C MET A 8 6.25 -0.35 33.12
N ASP A 9 6.49 -1.55 33.64
CA ASP A 9 7.73 -2.30 33.44
C ASP A 9 8.16 -2.20 31.96
N SER A 10 9.42 -1.80 31.74
CA SER A 10 9.97 -1.52 30.40
C SER A 10 9.80 -2.71 29.45
N HIS A 11 9.81 -3.93 29.99
CA HIS A 11 9.54 -5.14 29.23
C HIS A 11 8.09 -5.18 28.72
N LYS A 12 7.11 -4.92 29.60
CA LYS A 12 5.68 -4.84 29.22
C LYS A 12 5.45 -3.70 28.23
N ALA A 13 6.05 -2.54 28.47
CA ALA A 13 5.99 -1.39 27.55
C ALA A 13 6.48 -1.76 26.14
N THR A 14 7.65 -2.41 26.06
CA THR A 14 8.23 -2.91 24.80
C THR A 14 7.27 -3.83 24.07
N LEU A 15 6.68 -4.81 24.77
CA LEU A 15 5.76 -5.77 24.17
C LEU A 15 4.49 -5.10 23.68
N THR A 16 3.86 -4.25 24.49
CA THR A 16 2.64 -3.53 24.12
C THR A 16 2.86 -2.64 22.91
N CYS A 17 3.91 -1.80 22.92
CA CYS A 17 4.24 -0.93 21.81
C CYS A 17 4.63 -1.71 20.54
N GLY A 18 5.41 -2.79 20.68
CA GLY A 18 5.80 -3.65 19.57
C GLY A 18 4.60 -4.35 18.93
N LEU A 19 3.67 -4.89 19.74
CA LEU A 19 2.43 -5.50 19.26
C LEU A 19 1.55 -4.50 18.53
N LEU A 20 1.33 -3.31 19.09
CA LEU A 20 0.53 -2.26 18.45
C LEU A 20 1.12 -1.85 17.09
N GLY A 21 2.45 -1.69 17.03
CA GLY A 21 3.18 -1.41 15.80
C GLY A 21 3.01 -2.50 14.75
N VAL A 22 3.27 -3.76 15.12
CA VAL A 22 3.14 -4.93 14.22
C VAL A 22 1.71 -5.12 13.71
N LEU A 23 0.71 -4.95 14.58
CA LEU A 23 -0.70 -5.03 14.18
C LEU A 23 -1.04 -3.93 13.17
N SER A 24 -0.60 -2.69 13.43
CA SER A 24 -0.85 -1.57 12.52
C SER A 24 -0.16 -1.76 11.16
N THR A 25 1.11 -2.17 11.11
CA THR A 25 1.80 -2.43 9.83
C THR A 25 1.19 -3.59 9.07
N THR A 26 0.69 -4.62 9.76
CA THR A 26 0.01 -5.77 9.15
C THR A 26 -1.34 -5.40 8.54
N VAL A 27 -2.13 -4.57 9.24
CA VAL A 27 -3.38 -4.03 8.70
C VAL A 27 -3.10 -3.17 7.47
N PHE A 28 -2.10 -2.29 7.55
CA PHE A 28 -1.71 -1.45 6.41
C PHE A 28 -1.24 -2.28 5.20
N PHE A 29 -0.43 -3.32 5.41
CA PHE A 29 -0.03 -4.26 4.36
C PHE A 29 -1.24 -4.95 3.72
N SER A 30 -2.15 -5.47 4.55
CA SER A 30 -3.36 -6.14 4.09
C SER A 30 -4.22 -5.22 3.24
N MET A 31 -4.49 -3.99 3.71
CA MET A 31 -5.27 -3.00 2.96
C MET A 31 -4.62 -2.66 1.62
N ASN A 32 -3.31 -2.39 1.58
CA ASN A 32 -2.61 -2.08 0.34
C ASN A 32 -2.64 -3.25 -0.64
N THR A 33 -2.48 -4.47 -0.12
CA THR A 33 -2.54 -5.70 -0.90
C THR A 33 -3.93 -5.90 -1.48
N THR A 34 -5.00 -5.74 -0.68
CA THR A 34 -6.38 -5.80 -1.16
C THR A 34 -6.64 -4.80 -2.27
N ILE A 35 -6.19 -3.54 -2.13
CA ILE A 35 -6.35 -2.55 -3.18
C ILE A 35 -5.63 -2.99 -4.46
N ASN A 36 -4.40 -3.49 -4.35
CA ASN A 36 -3.65 -4.01 -5.50
C ASN A 36 -4.43 -5.12 -6.21
N TYR A 37 -5.03 -6.07 -5.47
CA TYR A 37 -5.84 -7.15 -6.05
C TYR A 37 -7.17 -6.67 -6.64
N LEU A 38 -7.83 -5.69 -6.04
CA LEU A 38 -9.04 -5.08 -6.63
C LEU A 38 -8.73 -4.33 -7.93
N THR A 39 -7.51 -3.79 -8.04
CA THR A 39 -7.03 -3.15 -9.26
C THR A 39 -6.38 -4.15 -10.24
N ILE A 40 -6.12 -5.40 -9.86
CA ILE A 40 -5.44 -6.39 -10.73
C ILE A 40 -6.20 -6.73 -12.02
N PRO A 41 -7.56 -6.72 -12.10
CA PRO A 41 -8.24 -6.82 -13.38
C PRO A 41 -7.70 -5.79 -14.39
N THR A 42 -7.28 -4.59 -13.97
CA THR A 42 -6.66 -3.58 -14.85
C THR A 42 -5.32 -4.00 -15.47
N VAL A 43 -4.59 -4.93 -14.85
CA VAL A 43 -3.28 -5.44 -15.32
C VAL A 43 -3.45 -6.57 -16.33
N PHE A 44 -4.57 -7.31 -16.24
CA PHE A 44 -4.92 -8.38 -17.18
C PHE A 44 -5.81 -7.91 -18.34
N LEU A 45 -6.25 -6.64 -18.31
CA LEU A 45 -6.89 -6.00 -19.44
C LEU A 45 -5.77 -5.61 -20.42
N GLY A 46 -5.64 -6.45 -21.45
CA GLY A 46 -4.43 -6.62 -22.25
C GLY A 46 -3.85 -5.37 -22.89
N HIS A 47 -2.57 -5.49 -23.23
CA HIS A 47 -1.93 -4.65 -24.22
C HIS A 47 -2.82 -4.55 -25.48
N PRO A 48 -2.92 -3.37 -26.13
CA PRO A 48 -3.59 -3.26 -27.41
C PRO A 48 -2.97 -4.27 -28.39
N PRO A 49 -3.76 -5.05 -29.13
CA PRO A 49 -3.22 -6.05 -30.03
C PRO A 49 -2.42 -5.36 -31.14
N LEU A 50 -1.11 -5.66 -31.16
CA LEU A 50 -0.29 -5.51 -32.35
C LEU A 50 -0.72 -6.62 -33.32
N HIS A 51 -1.50 -6.24 -34.34
CA HIS A 51 -1.83 -6.97 -35.56
C HIS A 51 -2.22 -8.46 -35.43
N SER A 52 -3.53 -8.71 -35.65
CA SER A 52 -4.12 -9.87 -36.33
C SER A 52 -3.43 -11.23 -36.16
N SER A 53 -3.99 -12.10 -35.32
CA SER A 53 -3.81 -13.54 -35.47
C SER A 53 -5.11 -14.28 -35.18
N GLU A 54 -5.77 -14.73 -36.25
CA GLU A 54 -6.85 -15.72 -36.20
C GLU A 54 -6.31 -17.02 -35.59
N ALA A 55 -6.86 -17.52 -34.48
CA ALA A 55 -6.71 -18.92 -34.11
C ALA A 55 -7.75 -19.42 -33.09
N SER A 56 -8.57 -20.35 -33.59
CA SER A 56 -9.02 -21.61 -32.97
C SER A 56 -10.00 -21.58 -31.78
N ALA A 57 -11.22 -22.02 -32.09
CA ALA A 57 -12.28 -22.31 -31.14
C ALA A 57 -12.07 -23.68 -30.47
N SER A 58 -11.98 -23.71 -29.14
CA SER A 58 -12.15 -24.92 -28.34
C SER A 58 -13.10 -24.61 -27.18
N GLY A 59 -14.24 -25.30 -27.13
CA GLY A 59 -15.38 -25.00 -26.25
C GLY A 59 -15.20 -25.28 -24.75
N PHE A 60 -13.99 -25.63 -24.31
CA PHE A 60 -13.68 -25.89 -22.90
C PHE A 60 -12.90 -24.76 -22.23
N LEU A 61 -12.25 -23.88 -23.01
CA LEU A 61 -11.56 -22.71 -22.48
C LEU A 61 -12.47 -21.49 -22.67
N VAL A 62 -12.71 -20.76 -21.58
CA VAL A 62 -13.35 -19.44 -21.65
C VAL A 62 -12.57 -18.60 -22.67
N ARG A 63 -13.24 -18.21 -23.76
CA ARG A 63 -12.67 -17.36 -24.80
C ARG A 63 -12.15 -16.10 -24.13
N SER A 64 -10.82 -15.91 -24.14
CA SER A 64 -10.21 -14.63 -23.82
C SER A 64 -10.70 -13.64 -24.87
N THR A 65 -11.75 -12.89 -24.58
CA THR A 65 -12.17 -11.79 -25.44
C THR A 65 -11.04 -10.75 -25.39
N GLU A 66 -10.35 -10.56 -26.52
CA GLU A 66 -9.27 -9.56 -26.68
C GLU A 66 -9.71 -8.14 -26.31
N LYS A 67 -11.02 -7.88 -26.31
CA LYS A 67 -11.60 -6.63 -25.87
C LYS A 67 -11.92 -6.69 -24.37
N PRO A 68 -11.38 -5.78 -23.55
CA PRO A 68 -11.82 -5.60 -22.17
C PRO A 68 -13.34 -5.54 -22.07
N ALA A 69 -13.94 -6.36 -21.20
CA ALA A 69 -15.38 -6.28 -20.94
C ALA A 69 -15.78 -4.92 -20.32
N SER A 70 -14.83 -4.18 -19.75
CA SER A 70 -15.00 -2.84 -19.18
C SER A 70 -14.04 -1.84 -19.83
N ALA A 71 -14.55 -0.66 -20.20
CA ALA A 71 -13.71 0.42 -20.73
C ALA A 71 -12.71 0.92 -19.67
N VAL A 72 -11.51 1.32 -20.08
CA VAL A 72 -10.42 1.77 -19.17
C VAL A 72 -10.85 2.95 -18.30
N SER A 73 -11.70 3.82 -18.82
CA SER A 73 -12.39 4.89 -18.07
C SER A 73 -13.14 4.39 -16.82
N HIS A 74 -13.85 3.26 -16.90
CA HIS A 74 -14.54 2.67 -15.75
C HIS A 74 -13.55 2.14 -14.71
N LEU A 75 -12.42 1.59 -15.15
CA LEU A 75 -11.37 1.12 -14.25
C LEU A 75 -10.70 2.27 -13.51
N ASN A 76 -10.42 3.38 -14.21
CA ASN A 76 -9.87 4.57 -13.57
C ASN A 76 -10.84 5.12 -12.52
N ARG A 77 -12.14 5.15 -12.83
CA ARG A 77 -13.17 5.56 -11.87
C ARG A 77 -13.24 4.63 -10.66
N GLN A 78 -13.19 3.32 -10.87
CA GLN A 78 -13.13 2.33 -9.78
C GLN A 78 -11.89 2.54 -8.91
N TRP A 79 -10.74 2.79 -9.55
CA TRP A 79 -9.50 3.13 -8.84
C TRP A 79 -9.65 4.41 -8.01
N GLN A 80 -10.22 5.49 -8.55
CA GLN A 80 -10.45 6.75 -7.82
C GLN A 80 -11.30 6.52 -6.56
N GLU A 81 -12.39 5.76 -6.66
CA GLU A 81 -13.25 5.44 -5.51
C GLU A 81 -12.52 4.65 -4.42
N ILE A 82 -11.69 3.69 -4.82
CA ILE A 82 -10.88 2.90 -3.89
C ILE A 82 -9.78 3.77 -3.26
N TYR A 83 -9.11 4.58 -4.07
CA TYR A 83 -8.06 5.50 -3.63
C TYR A 83 -8.61 6.51 -2.60
N TRP A 84 -9.80 7.07 -2.86
CA TRP A 84 -10.44 8.03 -1.96
C TRP A 84 -10.68 7.46 -0.55
N ARG A 85 -10.99 6.16 -0.46
CA ARG A 85 -11.16 5.48 0.83
C ARG A 85 -9.82 5.17 1.50
N GLY A 86 -8.82 4.76 0.73
CA GLY A 86 -7.51 4.31 1.24
C GLY A 86 -6.53 5.43 1.61
N HIS A 87 -6.48 6.53 0.86
CA HIS A 87 -5.44 7.55 1.01
C HIS A 87 -5.49 8.29 2.35
N ARG A 88 -6.66 8.36 3.00
CA ARG A 88 -6.83 9.02 4.31
C ARG A 88 -6.26 8.21 5.46
N VAL A 89 -6.35 6.88 5.38
CA VAL A 89 -5.89 5.96 6.44
C VAL A 89 -4.37 5.77 6.36
N GLY A 90 -3.81 5.86 5.15
CA GLY A 90 -2.43 5.47 4.90
C GLY A 90 -1.38 6.23 5.71
N PRO A 91 -1.32 7.58 5.60
CA PRO A 91 -0.35 8.40 6.36
C PRO A 91 -0.48 8.24 7.87
N GLY A 92 -1.71 8.23 8.39
CA GLY A 92 -1.97 8.04 9.81
C GLY A 92 -1.44 6.71 10.33
N SER A 93 -1.65 5.62 9.59
CA SER A 93 -1.16 4.30 9.96
C SER A 93 0.36 4.20 9.92
N ALA A 94 1.02 4.83 8.94
CA ALA A 94 2.49 4.83 8.84
C ALA A 94 3.14 5.58 10.01
N ILE A 95 2.60 6.75 10.37
CA ILE A 95 3.06 7.55 11.51
C ILE A 95 2.81 6.79 12.82
N PHE A 96 1.60 6.28 13.03
CA PHE A 96 1.25 5.52 14.24
C PHE A 96 2.14 4.29 14.42
N SER A 97 2.31 3.50 13.36
CA SER A 97 3.20 2.32 13.36
C SER A 97 4.65 2.71 13.69
N GLY A 98 5.15 3.78 13.05
CA GLY A 98 6.48 4.32 13.29
C GLY A 98 6.72 4.73 14.74
N ILE A 99 5.78 5.47 15.32
CA ILE A 99 5.84 5.89 16.72
C ILE A 99 5.77 4.69 17.67
N ALA A 100 4.85 3.74 17.44
CA ALA A 100 4.71 2.55 18.27
C ALA A 100 5.98 1.68 18.26
N LEU A 101 6.56 1.44 17.08
CA LEU A 101 7.81 0.67 16.95
C LEU A 101 9.02 1.46 17.48
N GLY A 102 9.06 2.78 17.30
CA GLY A 102 10.08 3.65 17.90
C GLY A 102 10.03 3.63 19.43
N ALA A 103 8.83 3.66 20.02
CA ALA A 103 8.64 3.51 21.45
C ALA A 103 9.11 2.13 21.94
N ALA A 104 8.81 1.05 21.21
CA ALA A 104 9.31 -0.28 21.52
C ALA A 104 10.85 -0.34 21.49
N SER A 105 11.49 0.33 20.53
CA SER A 105 12.95 0.47 20.47
C SER A 105 13.49 1.20 21.71
N PHE A 106 12.89 2.33 22.07
CA PHE A 106 13.30 3.11 23.24
C PHE A 106 13.20 2.32 24.54
N PHE A 107 12.07 1.66 24.81
CA PHE A 107 11.92 0.86 26.03
C PHE A 107 12.85 -0.36 26.05
N SER A 108 13.04 -1.02 24.90
CA SER A 108 13.94 -2.18 24.81
C SER A 108 15.44 -1.84 25.00
N SER A 109 15.83 -0.57 24.87
CA SER A 109 17.20 -0.10 25.11
C SER A 109 17.46 0.37 26.55
N HIS A 110 16.41 0.62 27.34
CA HIS A 110 16.51 1.17 28.70
C HIS A 110 15.99 0.23 29.81
N GLY A 111 15.55 -1.00 29.46
CA GLY A 111 15.05 -1.98 30.44
C GLY A 111 16.15 -2.76 31.16
N GLN A 112 15.84 -3.35 32.32
CA GLN A 112 16.81 -4.15 33.08
C GLN A 112 17.26 -5.46 32.39
N ALA A 113 16.51 -5.92 31.38
CA ALA A 113 16.82 -7.08 30.56
C ALA A 113 17.13 -6.68 29.11
N ILE A 114 18.21 -5.91 28.91
CA ILE A 114 18.66 -5.50 27.58
C ILE A 114 19.15 -6.74 26.83
N LYS A 115 18.35 -7.21 25.87
CA LYS A 115 18.84 -8.18 24.89
C LYS A 115 19.58 -7.43 23.78
N PRO A 116 20.86 -7.75 23.51
CA PRO A 116 21.62 -7.07 22.47
C PRO A 116 20.92 -7.22 21.12
N GLY A 117 20.77 -6.12 20.38
CA GLY A 117 20.16 -6.10 19.04
C GLY A 117 18.63 -5.97 18.99
N ARG A 118 17.89 -6.19 20.08
CA ARG A 118 16.41 -6.09 20.08
C ARG A 118 15.92 -4.70 19.69
N TRP A 119 16.55 -3.67 20.24
CA TRP A 119 16.20 -2.28 19.96
C TRP A 119 16.47 -1.89 18.50
N LEU A 120 17.50 -2.46 17.87
CA LEU A 120 17.82 -2.25 16.46
C LEU A 120 16.73 -2.81 15.54
N LEU A 121 16.16 -3.98 15.88
CA LEU A 121 15.05 -4.57 15.12
C LEU A 121 13.83 -3.65 15.14
N PHE A 122 13.45 -3.12 16.30
CA PHE A 122 12.34 -2.17 16.42
C PHE A 122 12.64 -0.81 15.78
N ALA A 123 13.87 -0.30 15.88
CA ALA A 123 14.28 0.93 15.22
C ALA A 123 14.20 0.81 13.69
N ALA A 124 14.72 -0.30 13.13
CA ALA A 124 14.63 -0.59 11.71
C ALA A 124 13.16 -0.73 11.27
N ALA A 125 12.35 -1.48 12.03
CA ALA A 125 10.91 -1.63 11.74
C ALA A 125 10.19 -0.27 11.70
N GLY A 126 10.42 0.58 12.71
CA GLY A 126 9.82 1.91 12.80
C GLY A 126 10.25 2.84 11.66
N ALA A 127 11.55 2.87 11.35
CA ALA A 127 12.09 3.67 10.24
C ALA A 127 11.51 3.24 8.89
N ILE A 128 11.42 1.93 8.64
CA ILE A 128 10.84 1.38 7.40
C ILE A 128 9.34 1.71 7.33
N ALA A 129 8.59 1.56 8.42
CA ALA A 129 7.18 1.93 8.47
C ALA A 129 6.96 3.43 8.17
N MET A 130 7.76 4.32 8.77
CA MET A 130 7.70 5.76 8.49
C MET A 130 8.09 6.11 7.05
N SER A 131 9.01 5.36 6.44
CA SER A 131 9.48 5.60 5.07
C SER A 131 8.38 5.42 4.00
N ALA A 132 7.29 4.70 4.33
CA ALA A 132 6.14 4.55 3.45
C ALA A 132 5.47 5.89 3.11
N TYR A 133 5.51 6.87 4.03
CA TYR A 133 4.95 8.20 3.80
C TYR A 133 5.73 9.00 2.75
N PRO A 134 7.04 9.30 2.91
CA PRO A 134 7.80 10.02 1.89
C PRO A 134 7.83 9.25 0.56
N TYR A 135 7.89 7.92 0.58
CA TYR A 135 7.75 7.13 -0.65
C TYR A 135 6.43 7.43 -1.39
N THR A 136 5.31 7.49 -0.66
CA THR A 136 4.01 7.80 -1.26
C THR A 136 4.00 9.21 -1.87
N VAL A 137 4.52 10.20 -1.13
CA VAL A 137 4.55 11.59 -1.59
C VAL A 137 5.40 11.74 -2.84
N PHE A 138 6.64 11.22 -2.84
CA PHE A 138 7.56 11.44 -3.95
C PHE A 138 7.32 10.52 -5.16
N ALA A 139 6.97 9.26 -4.94
CA ALA A 139 6.87 8.28 -6.02
C ALA A 139 5.46 8.13 -6.60
N MET A 140 4.42 8.27 -5.75
CA MET A 140 3.05 7.95 -6.16
C MET A 140 2.21 9.18 -6.53
N VAL A 141 2.40 10.33 -5.88
CA VAL A 141 1.57 11.54 -6.12
C VAL A 141 1.50 11.92 -7.60
N PRO A 142 2.60 11.99 -8.37
CA PRO A 142 2.51 12.36 -9.80
C PRO A 142 1.64 11.39 -10.62
N THR A 143 1.65 10.10 -10.26
CA THR A 143 0.82 9.10 -10.94
C THR A 143 -0.65 9.21 -10.48
N ASN A 144 -0.87 9.49 -9.19
CA ASN A 144 -2.22 9.69 -8.65
C ASN A 144 -2.88 10.92 -9.27
N ASP A 145 -2.18 12.05 -9.35
CA ASP A 145 -2.71 13.31 -9.85
C ASP A 145 -3.13 13.18 -11.32
N GLU A 146 -2.31 12.53 -12.14
CA GLU A 146 -2.62 12.30 -13.55
C GLU A 146 -3.81 11.34 -13.74
N LEU A 147 -3.93 10.30 -12.92
CA LEU A 147 -5.10 9.41 -12.94
C LEU A 147 -6.37 10.14 -12.53
N HIS A 148 -6.32 11.02 -11.51
CA HIS A 148 -7.46 11.86 -11.14
C HIS A 148 -7.83 12.82 -12.26
N ARG A 149 -6.86 13.54 -12.82
CA ARG A 149 -7.07 14.48 -13.94
C ARG A 149 -7.82 13.83 -15.11
N ARG A 150 -7.44 12.60 -15.49
CA ARG A 150 -8.12 11.86 -16.57
C ARG A 150 -9.51 11.36 -16.17
N GLY A 151 -9.69 10.92 -14.92
CA GLY A 151 -10.97 10.43 -14.43
C GLY A 151 -12.02 11.53 -14.30
N ASP A 152 -11.60 12.68 -13.80
CA ASP A 152 -12.45 13.85 -13.56
C ASP A 152 -12.85 14.49 -14.89
N ALA A 153 -11.92 14.66 -15.83
CA ALA A 153 -12.23 15.20 -17.16
C ALA A 153 -13.29 14.40 -17.94
N ILE A 154 -13.28 13.06 -17.81
CA ILE A 154 -14.31 12.18 -18.41
C ILE A 154 -15.65 12.33 -17.69
N THR A 155 -15.65 12.49 -16.37
CA THR A 155 -16.88 12.58 -15.56
C THR A 155 -17.57 13.94 -15.71
N GLU A 156 -16.78 15.02 -15.81
CA GLU A 156 -17.28 16.39 -15.94
C GLU A 156 -17.69 16.75 -17.39
N GLY A 157 -17.54 15.81 -18.33
CA GLY A 157 -17.86 16.05 -19.74
C GLY A 157 -16.94 17.09 -20.41
N LEU A 158 -15.80 17.38 -19.78
CA LEU A 158 -14.80 18.34 -20.28
C LEU A 158 -13.90 17.75 -21.37
N ALA A 159 -13.98 16.45 -21.59
CA ALA A 159 -13.24 15.71 -22.59
C ALA A 159 -14.10 14.59 -23.17
N GLU A 160 -14.07 14.40 -24.49
CA GLU A 160 -14.60 13.18 -25.07
C GLU A 160 -13.69 12.00 -24.73
N LYS A 161 -14.23 10.78 -24.70
CA LYS A 161 -13.42 9.54 -24.53
C LYS A 161 -12.23 9.45 -25.48
N LYS A 162 -12.26 10.17 -26.61
CA LYS A 162 -11.20 10.24 -27.62
C LYS A 162 -10.04 11.17 -27.25
N ASP A 163 -10.22 12.10 -26.32
CA ASP A 163 -9.21 13.08 -25.94
C ASP A 163 -8.12 12.47 -25.04
N PHE A 164 -8.38 11.31 -24.44
CA PHE A 164 -7.41 10.57 -23.65
C PHE A 164 -7.11 9.21 -24.28
N ASP A 165 -5.82 8.92 -24.43
CA ASP A 165 -5.37 7.59 -24.84
C ASP A 165 -5.70 6.58 -23.73
N GLU A 166 -6.58 5.61 -24.06
CA GLU A 166 -6.92 4.50 -23.18
C GLU A 166 -5.68 3.65 -22.85
N GLY A 167 -4.73 3.51 -23.80
CA GLY A 167 -3.48 2.79 -23.61
C GLY A 167 -2.58 3.45 -22.57
N GLU A 168 -2.42 4.77 -22.65
CA GLU A 168 -1.67 5.54 -21.67
C GLU A 168 -2.33 5.51 -20.28
N THR A 169 -3.66 5.56 -20.21
CA THR A 169 -4.40 5.44 -18.94
C THR A 169 -4.22 4.05 -18.31
N ALA A 170 -4.23 2.99 -19.12
CA ALA A 170 -3.92 1.63 -18.66
C ALA A 170 -2.47 1.52 -18.18
N ALA A 171 -1.51 2.16 -18.86
CA ALA A 171 -0.11 2.20 -18.44
C ALA A 171 0.07 2.93 -17.10
N LEU A 172 -0.68 4.01 -16.85
CA LEU A 172 -0.70 4.72 -15.57
C LEU A 172 -1.26 3.86 -14.44
N LEU A 173 -2.35 3.13 -14.68
CA LEU A 173 -2.90 2.15 -13.72
C LEU A 173 -1.89 1.04 -13.42
N ALA A 174 -1.24 0.48 -14.43
CA ALA A 174 -0.21 -0.54 -14.25
C ALA A 174 1.01 -0.01 -13.47
N LYS A 175 1.44 1.23 -13.76
CA LYS A 175 2.49 1.93 -13.01
C LYS A 175 2.07 2.12 -11.55
N TRP A 176 0.84 2.55 -11.30
CA TRP A 176 0.29 2.74 -9.97
C TRP A 176 0.30 1.43 -9.16
N VAL A 177 -0.14 0.31 -9.76
CA VAL A 177 -0.10 -1.01 -9.13
C VAL A 177 1.33 -1.40 -8.75
N ARG A 178 2.30 -1.18 -9.65
CA ARG A 178 3.71 -1.46 -9.37
C ARG A 178 4.23 -0.62 -8.18
N LEU A 179 3.91 0.67 -8.15
CA LEU A 179 4.32 1.55 -7.07
C LEU A 179 3.64 1.18 -5.73
N SER A 180 2.36 0.81 -5.77
CA SER A 180 1.61 0.40 -4.59
C SER A 180 2.09 -0.95 -4.03
N LYS A 181 2.58 -1.87 -4.88
CA LYS A 181 3.25 -3.10 -4.42
C LYS A 181 4.51 -2.79 -3.60
N VAL A 182 5.36 -1.87 -4.07
CA VAL A 182 6.54 -1.44 -3.31
C VAL A 182 6.14 -0.86 -1.95
N ARG A 183 5.09 -0.02 -1.92
CA ARG A 183 4.54 0.51 -0.65
C ARG A 183 4.08 -0.60 0.30
N ALA A 184 3.39 -1.62 -0.23
CA ALA A 184 2.98 -2.78 0.56
C ALA A 184 4.21 -3.54 1.09
N SER A 185 5.24 -3.74 0.26
CA SER A 185 6.48 -4.42 0.67
C SER A 185 7.18 -3.70 1.84
N LEU A 186 7.20 -2.36 1.87
CA LEU A 186 7.75 -1.63 3.01
C LEU A 186 7.05 -2.02 4.32
N ALA A 187 5.72 -2.08 4.31
CA ALA A 187 4.95 -2.48 5.48
C ALA A 187 5.18 -3.95 5.88
N LEU A 188 5.31 -4.85 4.91
CA LEU A 188 5.65 -6.25 5.16
C LEU A 188 7.03 -6.40 5.81
N ILE A 189 8.04 -5.68 5.31
CA ILE A 189 9.39 -5.69 5.87
C ILE A 189 9.35 -5.12 7.30
N ALA A 190 8.66 -4.00 7.53
CA ALA A 190 8.49 -3.45 8.87
C ALA A 190 7.83 -4.46 9.83
N THR A 191 6.78 -5.17 9.39
CA THR A 191 6.16 -6.26 10.16
C THR A 191 7.16 -7.36 10.49
N ALA A 192 7.97 -7.81 9.53
CA ALA A 192 8.96 -8.87 9.75
C ALA A 192 9.99 -8.49 10.82
N PHE A 193 10.55 -7.28 10.76
CA PHE A 193 11.48 -6.78 11.78
C PHE A 193 10.80 -6.58 13.13
N GLY A 194 9.56 -6.09 13.17
CA GLY A 194 8.78 -5.93 14.40
C GLY A 194 8.49 -7.27 15.08
N VAL A 195 8.09 -8.29 14.32
CA VAL A 195 7.88 -9.66 14.82
C VAL A 195 9.19 -10.26 15.32
N ALA A 196 10.29 -10.09 14.58
CA ALA A 196 11.60 -10.52 15.04
C ALA A 196 11.97 -9.86 16.38
N GLY A 197 11.73 -8.55 16.54
CA GLY A 197 11.96 -7.83 17.81
C GLY A 197 11.06 -8.27 18.96
N LEU A 198 9.85 -8.77 18.68
CA LEU A 198 8.95 -9.36 19.68
C LEU A 198 9.43 -10.75 20.13
N LEU A 199 9.96 -11.56 19.22
CA LEU A 199 10.42 -12.93 19.49
C LEU A 199 11.85 -13.00 20.07
N TRP A 200 12.62 -11.92 19.93
CA TRP A 200 14.01 -11.83 20.36
C TRP A 200 14.19 -11.95 21.88
#